data_AF-A0A4V2A8A8-F1
#
_entry.id   AF-A0A4V2A8A8-F1
#
_cell.length_a   1.000
_cell.length_b   1.000
_cell.length_c   1.000
_cell.angle_alpha   90.00
_cell.angle_beta   90.00
_cell.angle_gamma   90.00
#
_symmetry.space_group_name_H-M   'P 1'
#
loop_
_entity.id
_entity.type
_entity.pdbx_description
1 polymer ?
#
loop_
_entity_poly.entity_id
_entity_poly.type
_entity_poly.pdbx_seq_one_letter_code
_entity_poly.pdbx_strand_id
1 'polypeptide(L)'
;MKKSLSYGLLLLPFIALAQQNLFKYVRPIIGTEKMGHTYPGATVPFGAVQLSPETDTISYELNGKYNGKVYNYCAGYRYEDKTITGFSHTHFSGTGHSDLGDFLIMPTQGKLQLNPGTADNPKGGYRSAFSHENELAEAGYYKVKLDDHNILAELTTSKRVGMHQYTFPKSSESHIIFDLMSGIYHYPEKNVWTYVRVVNDTLLTGYRQTNGWA
;
A
#
# COMPACT_ATOMS: atom_id res chain seq x y z
N MET A 1 -70.97 32.04 -1.46
CA MET A 1 -70.08 31.56 -0.39
C MET A 1 -69.30 30.34 -0.88
N LYS A 2 -67.97 30.50 -0.91
CA LYS A 2 -66.82 29.59 -1.09
C LYS A 2 -67.06 28.16 -1.64
N LYS A 3 -66.61 27.92 -2.88
CA LYS A 3 -66.29 26.59 -3.42
C LYS A 3 -64.90 26.19 -2.90
N SER A 4 -64.82 25.10 -2.14
CA SER A 4 -63.56 24.50 -1.68
C SER A 4 -62.94 23.68 -2.81
N LEU A 5 -61.83 24.14 -3.38
CA LEU A 5 -61.04 23.40 -4.35
C LEU A 5 -59.98 22.59 -3.59
N SER A 6 -60.24 21.29 -3.42
CA SER A 6 -59.31 20.36 -2.78
C SER A 6 -58.18 20.05 -3.75
N TYR A 7 -57.02 20.71 -3.59
CA TYR A 7 -55.80 20.31 -4.26
C TYR A 7 -55.30 19.00 -3.66
N GLY A 8 -55.63 17.88 -4.30
CA GLY A 8 -55.01 16.60 -4.02
C GLY A 8 -53.52 16.71 -4.31
N LEU A 9 -52.71 16.75 -3.24
CA LEU A 9 -51.27 16.65 -3.32
C LEU A 9 -50.94 15.23 -3.82
N LEU A 10 -50.78 15.08 -5.13
CA LEU A 10 -50.15 13.90 -5.73
C LEU A 10 -48.71 13.88 -5.23
N LEU A 11 -48.48 13.16 -4.14
CA LEU A 11 -47.16 12.70 -3.72
C LEU A 11 -46.59 11.86 -4.87
N LEU A 12 -45.83 12.52 -5.74
CA LEU A 12 -44.86 11.86 -6.61
C LEU A 12 -44.05 10.91 -5.71
N PRO A 13 -43.97 9.61 -6.01
CA PRO A 13 -42.98 8.78 -5.39
C PRO A 13 -41.66 9.30 -5.93
N PHE A 14 -41.00 10.17 -5.17
CA PHE A 14 -39.60 10.49 -5.38
C PHE A 14 -38.84 9.18 -5.14
N ILE A 15 -38.78 8.39 -6.21
CA ILE A 15 -37.67 7.58 -6.65
C ILE A 15 -36.65 7.42 -5.53
N ALA A 16 -36.86 6.39 -4.71
CA ALA A 16 -35.77 5.73 -4.01
C ALA A 16 -34.89 5.08 -5.11
N LEU A 17 -34.10 5.89 -5.82
CA LEU A 17 -32.93 5.37 -6.49
C LEU A 17 -32.07 4.85 -5.35
N ALA A 18 -32.14 3.53 -5.13
CA ALA A 18 -31.13 2.82 -4.39
C ALA A 18 -29.78 3.39 -4.85
N GLN A 19 -29.02 3.95 -3.91
CA GLN A 19 -27.75 4.58 -4.20
C GLN A 19 -26.90 3.49 -4.87
N GLN A 20 -26.72 3.57 -6.20
CA GLN A 20 -25.97 2.55 -6.92
C GLN A 20 -24.57 2.55 -6.32
N ASN A 21 -24.12 1.39 -5.85
CA ASN A 21 -22.74 1.25 -5.40
C ASN A 21 -21.83 1.39 -6.63
N LEU A 22 -21.33 2.60 -6.87
CA LEU A 22 -20.44 2.92 -7.99
C LEU A 22 -19.01 2.44 -7.74
N PHE A 23 -18.64 2.18 -6.48
CA PHE A 23 -17.28 1.74 -6.12
C PHE A 23 -16.90 0.42 -6.78
N LYS A 24 -17.89 -0.45 -7.08
CA LYS A 24 -17.70 -1.72 -7.81
C LYS A 24 -17.10 -1.57 -9.21
N TYR A 25 -17.15 -0.37 -9.79
CA TYR A 25 -16.58 -0.09 -11.12
C TYR A 25 -15.12 0.36 -11.06
N VAL A 26 -14.63 0.76 -9.88
CA VAL A 26 -13.25 1.20 -9.69
C VAL A 26 -12.36 -0.04 -9.59
N ARG A 27 -11.33 -0.11 -10.43
CA ARG A 27 -10.32 -1.16 -10.42
C ARG A 27 -8.93 -0.54 -10.23
N PRO A 28 -8.44 -0.39 -8.97
CA PRO A 28 -7.14 0.23 -8.68
C PRO A 28 -5.96 -0.47 -9.36
N ILE A 29 -6.11 -1.75 -9.70
CA ILE A 29 -5.09 -2.53 -10.43
C ILE A 29 -4.81 -2.00 -11.84
N ILE A 30 -5.72 -1.22 -12.45
CA ILE A 30 -5.51 -0.66 -13.79
C ILE A 30 -4.41 0.42 -13.71
N GLY A 31 -3.39 0.29 -14.55
CA GLY A 31 -2.22 1.18 -14.60
C GLY A 31 -1.03 0.71 -13.75
N THR A 32 -1.16 -0.40 -13.03
CA THR A 32 -0.07 -1.00 -12.24
C THR A 32 0.87 -1.90 -13.05
N GLU A 33 0.47 -2.26 -14.26
CA GLU A 33 1.30 -2.97 -15.24
C GLU A 33 2.05 -1.96 -16.12
N LYS A 34 3.26 -2.33 -16.61
CA LYS A 34 4.07 -1.51 -17.51
C LYS A 34 4.30 -0.11 -16.95
N MET A 35 4.07 0.96 -17.71
CA MET A 35 4.53 2.32 -17.38
C MET A 35 3.39 3.25 -16.94
N GLY A 36 2.28 2.69 -16.43
CA GLY A 36 1.21 3.49 -15.86
C GLY A 36 1.58 4.08 -14.50
N HIS A 37 2.38 3.34 -13.70
CA HIS A 37 2.89 3.75 -12.39
C HIS A 37 1.78 4.18 -11.41
N THR A 38 0.65 3.50 -11.41
CA THR A 38 -0.34 3.61 -10.33
C THR A 38 -0.05 2.57 -9.24
N TYR A 39 -0.72 2.68 -8.09
CA TYR A 39 -0.63 1.73 -7.00
C TYR A 39 -2.01 1.11 -6.70
N PRO A 40 -2.08 -0.17 -6.28
CA PRO A 40 -3.35 -0.83 -5.98
C PRO A 40 -3.83 -0.62 -4.54
N GLY A 41 -2.99 -0.05 -3.67
CA GLY A 41 -3.25 0.15 -2.25
C GLY A 41 -4.46 1.01 -1.90
N ALA A 42 -4.82 0.97 -0.63
CA ALA A 42 -5.93 1.72 -0.10
C ALA A 42 -5.61 3.20 0.05
N THR A 43 -6.50 4.06 -0.43
CA THR A 43 -6.51 5.49 -0.13
C THR A 43 -7.94 6.03 -0.19
N VAL A 44 -8.22 7.08 0.59
CA VAL A 44 -9.46 7.86 0.47
C VAL A 44 -9.25 9.03 -0.50
N PRO A 45 -10.32 9.61 -1.10
CA PRO A 45 -10.18 10.77 -1.97
C PRO A 45 -9.39 11.90 -1.30
N PHE A 46 -8.27 12.30 -1.93
CA PHE A 46 -7.35 13.35 -1.44
C PHE A 46 -6.76 13.06 -0.04
N GLY A 47 -6.61 11.78 0.32
CA GLY A 47 -5.98 11.35 1.57
C GLY A 47 -4.46 11.59 1.57
N ALA A 48 -3.92 11.88 2.75
CA ALA A 48 -2.48 12.02 2.95
C ALA A 48 -1.75 10.66 3.01
N VAL A 49 -2.49 9.56 3.23
CA VAL A 49 -1.95 8.20 3.27
C VAL A 49 -2.39 7.44 2.02
N GLN A 50 -1.43 6.78 1.40
CA GLN A 50 -1.59 5.86 0.29
C GLN A 50 -1.00 4.53 0.74
N LEU A 51 -1.77 3.71 1.45
CA LEU A 51 -1.27 2.49 2.07
C LEU A 51 -1.26 1.35 1.05
N SER A 52 -0.10 1.04 0.49
CA SER A 52 0.05 0.16 -0.68
C SER A 52 1.19 -0.84 -0.53
N PRO A 53 1.08 -2.03 -1.15
CA PRO A 53 2.23 -2.93 -1.33
C PRO A 53 3.37 -2.30 -2.13
N GLU A 54 4.60 -2.66 -1.77
CA GLU A 54 5.81 -2.52 -2.58
C GLU A 54 6.23 -3.91 -3.09
N THR A 55 6.53 -4.04 -4.39
CA THR A 55 6.94 -5.33 -4.98
C THR A 55 8.44 -5.52 -5.08
N ASP A 56 9.20 -4.42 -5.11
CA ASP A 56 10.65 -4.45 -5.00
C ASP A 56 11.24 -3.15 -4.44
N THR A 57 12.49 -3.22 -4.00
CA THR A 57 13.25 -2.10 -3.41
C THR A 57 14.53 -1.86 -4.23
N ILE A 58 14.35 -1.48 -5.49
CA ILE A 58 15.46 -1.28 -6.42
C ILE A 58 16.25 -0.01 -6.04
N SER A 59 17.57 -0.16 -5.92
CA SER A 59 18.47 0.98 -5.71
C SER A 59 18.55 1.87 -6.95
N TYR A 60 18.49 3.19 -6.75
CA TYR A 60 18.75 4.20 -7.79
C TYR A 60 20.13 4.04 -8.41
N GLU A 61 21.12 3.63 -7.61
CA GLU A 61 22.49 3.42 -8.06
C GLU A 61 22.87 1.94 -7.93
N LEU A 62 23.50 1.40 -8.97
CA LEU A 62 24.11 0.09 -8.98
C LEU A 62 25.54 0.21 -9.53
N ASN A 63 26.53 -0.15 -8.71
CA ASN A 63 27.95 -0.11 -9.08
C ASN A 63 28.44 1.28 -9.57
N GLY A 64 28.09 2.37 -8.88
CA GLY A 64 28.55 3.72 -9.25
C GLY A 64 27.75 4.36 -10.40
N LYS A 65 26.67 3.73 -10.88
CA LYS A 65 25.92 4.19 -12.05
C LYS A 65 24.42 4.18 -11.80
N TYR A 66 23.73 5.08 -12.50
CA TYR A 66 22.27 5.11 -12.52
C TYR A 66 21.69 3.76 -12.97
N ASN A 67 20.76 3.24 -12.18
CA ASN A 67 20.02 2.03 -12.45
C ASN A 67 18.66 2.36 -13.07
N GLY A 68 18.57 2.28 -14.40
CA GLY A 68 17.33 2.55 -15.12
C GLY A 68 16.13 1.69 -14.72
N LYS A 69 16.33 0.53 -14.07
CA LYS A 69 15.22 -0.30 -13.58
C LYS A 69 14.42 0.38 -12.48
N VAL A 70 15.02 1.32 -11.73
CA VAL A 70 14.31 2.04 -10.65
C VAL A 70 13.09 2.80 -11.18
N TYR A 71 13.15 3.27 -12.43
CA TYR A 71 12.06 3.96 -13.10
C TYR A 71 10.78 3.13 -13.16
N ASN A 72 10.91 1.80 -13.26
CA ASN A 72 9.74 0.91 -13.32
C ASN A 72 8.90 0.99 -12.05
N TYR A 73 9.49 1.38 -10.92
CA TYR A 73 8.94 1.31 -9.57
C TYR A 73 8.52 2.68 -9.03
N CYS A 74 8.12 3.63 -9.90
CA CYS A 74 7.74 4.98 -9.46
C CYS A 74 6.64 5.03 -8.38
N ALA A 75 5.76 4.04 -8.37
CA ALA A 75 4.70 3.89 -7.37
C ALA A 75 4.91 2.69 -6.43
N GLY A 76 6.11 2.10 -6.40
CA GLY A 76 6.46 0.97 -5.51
C GLY A 76 5.93 -0.41 -5.94
N TYR A 77 4.88 -0.47 -6.75
CA TYR A 77 4.25 -1.72 -7.18
C TYR A 77 4.36 -1.96 -8.69
N ARG A 78 4.58 -3.23 -9.06
CA ARG A 78 4.51 -3.74 -10.43
C ARG A 78 3.59 -4.96 -10.47
N TYR A 79 2.61 -4.93 -11.37
CA TYR A 79 1.73 -6.09 -11.57
C TYR A 79 2.51 -7.33 -12.03
N GLU A 80 3.63 -7.19 -12.72
CA GLU A 80 4.36 -8.35 -13.25
C GLU A 80 5.22 -9.07 -12.19
N ASP A 81 5.45 -8.42 -11.04
CA ASP A 81 6.27 -8.97 -9.97
C ASP A 81 5.53 -10.04 -9.17
N LYS A 82 6.29 -10.98 -8.63
CA LYS A 82 5.74 -12.16 -7.93
C LYS A 82 5.98 -12.13 -6.43
N THR A 83 6.55 -11.04 -5.92
CA THR A 83 6.89 -10.88 -4.50
C THR A 83 6.50 -9.52 -4.00
N ILE A 84 6.16 -9.44 -2.72
CA ILE A 84 5.94 -8.19 -1.98
C ILE A 84 7.03 -8.06 -0.92
N THR A 85 7.66 -6.88 -0.87
CA THR A 85 8.64 -6.51 0.16
C THR A 85 7.96 -5.95 1.40
N GLY A 86 6.78 -5.34 1.27
CA GLY A 86 5.97 -4.92 2.41
C GLY A 86 4.91 -3.91 2.00
N PHE A 87 4.40 -3.18 2.98
CA PHE A 87 3.33 -2.19 2.79
C PHE A 87 3.75 -0.85 3.39
N SER A 88 3.87 0.19 2.57
CA SER A 88 4.27 1.53 2.98
C SER A 88 3.12 2.54 2.82
N HIS A 89 3.27 3.72 3.41
CA HIS A 89 2.16 4.62 3.71
C HIS A 89 2.04 5.81 2.76
N THR A 90 3.01 6.04 1.89
CA THR A 90 3.09 7.23 1.03
C THR A 90 3.53 6.85 -0.38
N HIS A 91 2.78 7.28 -1.39
CA HIS A 91 3.02 6.91 -2.79
C HIS A 91 2.58 8.01 -3.74
N PHE A 92 3.38 8.23 -4.79
CA PHE A 92 2.93 8.96 -5.97
C PHE A 92 2.17 8.04 -6.92
N SER A 93 1.22 8.61 -7.66
CA SER A 93 0.41 7.88 -8.65
C SER A 93 0.58 8.51 -10.03
N GLY A 94 1.06 7.73 -10.99
CA GLY A 94 1.22 8.12 -12.39
C GLY A 94 2.44 8.98 -12.69
N THR A 95 3.44 9.03 -11.81
CA THR A 95 4.63 9.86 -12.00
C THR A 95 5.68 9.20 -12.89
N GLY A 96 6.49 10.02 -13.57
CA GLY A 96 7.70 9.61 -14.29
C GLY A 96 8.97 9.73 -13.44
N HIS A 97 8.82 9.96 -12.15
CA HIS A 97 9.92 9.95 -11.19
C HIS A 97 9.41 9.43 -9.84
N SER A 98 10.33 8.98 -9.01
CA SER A 98 10.05 8.12 -7.86
C SER A 98 10.52 8.79 -6.57
N ASP A 99 9.69 8.76 -5.54
CA ASP A 99 10.05 9.12 -4.17
C ASP A 99 9.04 8.47 -3.22
N LEU A 100 9.09 8.80 -1.92
CA LEU A 100 8.18 8.27 -0.89
C LEU A 100 8.45 6.77 -0.61
N GLY A 101 7.39 5.98 -0.40
CA GLY A 101 7.52 4.63 0.15
C GLY A 101 7.88 4.67 1.64
N ASP A 102 7.30 5.62 2.39
CA ASP A 102 7.64 5.83 3.79
C ASP A 102 6.93 4.82 4.70
N PHE A 103 7.65 4.39 5.74
CA PHE A 103 7.14 3.55 6.82
C PHE A 103 6.65 2.19 6.32
N LEU A 104 7.58 1.31 5.94
CA LEU A 104 7.26 -0.03 5.45
C LEU A 104 6.97 -0.99 6.61
N ILE A 105 5.84 -1.67 6.52
CA ILE A 105 5.41 -2.73 7.45
C ILE A 105 5.35 -4.06 6.70
N MET A 106 5.95 -5.10 7.27
CA MET A 106 5.87 -6.46 6.71
C MET A 106 5.57 -7.50 7.79
N PRO A 107 4.42 -8.18 7.74
CA PRO A 107 4.14 -9.31 8.63
C PRO A 107 4.94 -10.55 8.19
N THR A 108 5.58 -11.24 9.11
CA THR A 108 6.35 -12.46 8.82
C THR A 108 6.15 -13.52 9.90
N GLN A 109 6.50 -14.76 9.60
CA GLN A 109 6.42 -15.85 10.54
C GLN A 109 7.61 -16.81 10.39
N GLY A 110 8.09 -17.35 11.51
CA GLY A 110 9.27 -18.21 11.56
C GLY A 110 10.56 -17.42 11.79
N LYS A 111 11.69 -17.91 11.26
CA LYS A 111 13.01 -17.28 11.45
C LYS A 111 13.00 -15.80 11.03
N LEU A 112 13.29 -14.93 11.99
CA LEU A 112 13.39 -13.49 11.76
C LEU A 112 14.49 -13.15 10.75
N GLN A 113 14.11 -12.41 9.71
CA GLN A 113 15.02 -11.84 8.70
C GLN A 113 14.79 -10.33 8.66
N LEU A 114 15.86 -9.54 8.65
CA LEU A 114 15.80 -8.06 8.70
C LEU A 114 16.22 -7.39 7.40
N ASN A 115 16.31 -8.15 6.31
CA ASN A 115 16.57 -7.65 4.98
C ASN A 115 15.47 -8.16 4.04
N PRO A 116 15.10 -7.42 2.98
CA PRO A 116 14.02 -7.83 2.08
C PRO A 116 14.41 -8.99 1.16
N GLY A 117 15.69 -9.36 1.02
CA GLY A 117 16.15 -10.26 -0.03
C GLY A 117 16.07 -9.59 -1.40
N THR A 118 16.09 -10.38 -2.49
CA THR A 118 15.99 -9.89 -3.87
C THR A 118 14.95 -10.67 -4.66
N ALA A 119 14.50 -10.15 -5.80
CA ALA A 119 13.57 -10.87 -6.67
C ALA A 119 14.13 -12.23 -7.14
N ASP A 120 15.45 -12.32 -7.37
CA ASP A 120 16.13 -13.56 -7.78
C ASP A 120 16.44 -14.50 -6.61
N ASN A 121 16.44 -14.00 -5.37
CA ASN A 121 16.64 -14.80 -4.15
C ASN A 121 15.68 -14.34 -3.04
N PRO A 122 14.36 -14.59 -3.19
CA PRO A 122 13.36 -14.06 -2.26
C PRO A 122 13.47 -14.69 -0.87
N LYS A 123 13.93 -15.95 -0.79
CA LYS A 123 14.12 -16.66 0.48
C LYS A 123 15.32 -16.16 1.31
N GLY A 124 16.17 -15.30 0.73
CA GLY A 124 17.27 -14.65 1.45
C GLY A 124 16.85 -13.49 2.37
N GLY A 125 15.56 -13.11 2.33
CA GLY A 125 15.00 -12.06 3.17
C GLY A 125 13.55 -12.30 3.58
N TYR A 126 12.91 -11.24 4.05
CA TYR A 126 11.52 -11.27 4.54
C TYR A 126 10.45 -11.14 3.44
N ARG A 127 10.81 -10.83 2.18
CA ARG A 127 9.82 -10.67 1.12
C ARG A 127 9.04 -11.98 0.93
N SER A 128 7.76 -11.86 0.61
CA SER A 128 6.89 -13.01 0.40
C SER A 128 6.46 -13.10 -1.06
N ALA A 129 6.37 -14.32 -1.58
CA ALA A 129 5.59 -14.57 -2.79
C ALA A 129 4.12 -14.18 -2.61
N PHE A 130 3.46 -13.83 -3.70
CA PHE A 130 2.00 -13.64 -3.79
C PHE A 130 1.50 -13.98 -5.20
N SER A 131 0.17 -14.07 -5.36
CA SER A 131 -0.50 -14.26 -6.64
C SER A 131 -1.71 -13.33 -6.75
N HIS A 132 -1.96 -12.80 -7.95
CA HIS A 132 -3.15 -11.98 -8.23
C HIS A 132 -4.47 -12.75 -8.07
N GLU A 133 -4.45 -14.08 -8.09
CA GLU A 133 -5.62 -14.90 -7.76
C GLU A 133 -6.07 -14.71 -6.30
N ASN A 134 -5.12 -14.38 -5.41
CA ASN A 134 -5.34 -14.13 -3.99
C ASN A 134 -5.14 -12.65 -3.64
N GLU A 135 -5.26 -11.75 -4.62
CA GLU A 135 -5.14 -10.31 -4.47
C GLU A 135 -6.47 -9.64 -4.84
N LEU A 136 -6.88 -8.67 -4.03
CA LEU A 136 -8.07 -7.87 -4.26
C LEU A 136 -7.73 -6.40 -4.00
N ALA A 137 -8.00 -5.55 -4.99
CA ALA A 137 -7.89 -4.11 -4.88
C ALA A 137 -9.23 -3.46 -5.21
N GLU A 138 -9.76 -2.66 -4.30
CA GLU A 138 -11.03 -1.95 -4.40
C GLU A 138 -10.86 -0.51 -3.89
N ALA A 139 -11.84 0.35 -4.16
CA ALA A 139 -11.79 1.73 -3.67
C ALA A 139 -11.68 1.77 -2.13
N GLY A 140 -10.54 2.23 -1.62
CA GLY A 140 -10.28 2.35 -0.17
C GLY A 140 -9.92 1.05 0.55
N TYR A 141 -9.70 -0.05 -0.18
CA TYR A 141 -9.37 -1.34 0.42
C TYR A 141 -8.43 -2.17 -0.46
N TYR A 142 -7.43 -2.78 0.16
CA TYR A 142 -6.52 -3.71 -0.49
C TYR A 142 -6.36 -4.97 0.37
N LYS A 143 -6.33 -6.13 -0.25
CA LYS A 143 -6.12 -7.42 0.39
C LYS A 143 -5.22 -8.29 -0.44
N VAL A 144 -4.27 -8.96 0.20
CA VAL A 144 -3.41 -9.95 -0.45
C VAL A 144 -3.04 -11.07 0.51
N LYS A 145 -2.93 -12.28 -0.01
CA LYS A 145 -2.29 -13.38 0.72
C LYS A 145 -0.79 -13.40 0.44
N LEU A 146 -0.01 -13.38 1.51
CA LEU A 146 1.44 -13.59 1.50
C LEU A 146 1.70 -15.09 1.57
N ASP A 147 2.05 -15.70 0.44
CA ASP A 147 2.05 -17.15 0.25
C ASP A 147 3.12 -17.88 1.07
N ASP A 148 4.27 -17.24 1.32
CA ASP A 148 5.41 -17.88 1.99
C ASP A 148 5.13 -18.25 3.45
N HIS A 149 4.22 -17.51 4.09
CA HIS A 149 3.83 -17.70 5.49
C HIS A 149 2.32 -17.86 5.66
N ASN A 150 1.56 -17.93 4.57
CA ASN A 150 0.10 -18.01 4.56
C ASN A 150 -0.57 -16.93 5.45
N ILE A 151 -0.05 -15.70 5.38
CA ILE A 151 -0.57 -14.55 6.13
C ILE A 151 -1.51 -13.77 5.21
N LEU A 152 -2.73 -13.49 5.68
CA LEU A 152 -3.62 -12.57 4.98
C LEU A 152 -3.35 -11.14 5.45
N ALA A 153 -3.06 -10.24 4.52
CA ALA A 153 -2.89 -8.82 4.76
C ALA A 153 -4.07 -8.04 4.19
N GLU A 154 -4.67 -7.18 5.02
CA GLU A 154 -5.80 -6.32 4.66
C GLU A 154 -5.50 -4.89 5.08
N LEU A 155 -5.71 -3.94 4.18
CA LEU A 155 -5.32 -2.55 4.32
C LEU A 155 -6.51 -1.64 4.02
N THR A 156 -6.70 -0.62 4.85
CA THR A 156 -7.62 0.48 4.58
C THR A 156 -7.07 1.79 5.13
N THR A 157 -7.70 2.92 4.81
CA THR A 157 -7.22 4.24 5.23
C THR A 157 -8.34 5.18 5.65
N SER A 158 -7.98 6.14 6.49
CA SER A 158 -8.70 7.41 6.63
C SER A 158 -7.89 8.52 5.95
N LYS A 159 -8.30 9.79 6.14
CA LYS A 159 -7.58 10.94 5.55
C LYS A 159 -6.09 11.01 5.92
N ARG A 160 -5.67 10.48 7.08
CA ARG A 160 -4.28 10.60 7.59
C ARG A 160 -3.78 9.36 8.35
N VAL A 161 -4.51 8.25 8.28
CA VAL A 161 -4.19 7.03 9.05
C VAL A 161 -4.31 5.83 8.13
N GLY A 162 -3.28 4.98 8.13
CA GLY A 162 -3.34 3.63 7.57
C GLY A 162 -3.77 2.63 8.64
N MET A 163 -4.63 1.67 8.28
CA MET A 163 -5.06 0.59 9.15
C MET A 163 -4.68 -0.74 8.50
N HIS A 164 -4.05 -1.60 9.29
CA HIS A 164 -3.60 -2.93 8.88
C HIS A 164 -4.37 -3.98 9.68
N GLN A 165 -4.82 -5.03 9.02
CA GLN A 165 -5.28 -6.26 9.65
C GLN A 165 -4.49 -7.42 9.06
N TYR A 166 -3.85 -8.18 9.95
CA TYR A 166 -3.04 -9.34 9.57
C TYR A 166 -3.61 -10.60 10.23
N THR A 167 -3.96 -11.59 9.40
CA THR A 167 -4.41 -12.90 9.88
C THR A 167 -3.27 -13.89 9.74
N PHE A 168 -2.65 -14.25 10.87
CA PHE A 168 -1.54 -15.20 10.93
C PHE A 168 -2.06 -16.63 11.16
N PRO A 169 -1.39 -17.65 10.57
CA PRO A 169 -1.48 -19.01 11.08
C PRO A 169 -0.98 -19.09 12.53
N LYS A 170 -1.44 -20.08 13.29
CA LYS A 170 -0.99 -20.31 14.66
C LYS A 170 0.51 -20.60 14.69
N SER A 171 1.27 -19.81 15.44
CA SER A 171 2.72 -19.97 15.64
C SER A 171 3.18 -19.31 16.94
N SER A 172 4.37 -19.69 17.43
CA SER A 172 5.11 -18.99 18.48
C SER A 172 6.06 -17.92 17.95
N GLU A 173 6.26 -17.84 16.63
CA GLU A 173 7.24 -16.98 15.97
C GLU A 173 6.54 -16.05 14.95
N SER A 174 5.60 -15.23 15.40
CA SER A 174 4.95 -14.23 14.54
C SER A 174 5.61 -12.86 14.77
N HIS A 175 5.90 -12.17 13.68
CA HIS A 175 6.62 -10.90 13.70
C HIS A 175 5.95 -9.84 12.83
N ILE A 176 6.08 -8.58 13.25
CA ILE A 176 5.80 -7.41 12.42
C ILE A 176 7.12 -6.68 12.26
N ILE A 177 7.62 -6.59 11.03
CA ILE A 177 8.80 -5.81 10.69
C ILE A 177 8.34 -4.39 10.41
N PHE A 178 9.02 -3.43 11.03
CA PHE A 178 8.90 -2.01 10.73
C PHE A 178 10.22 -1.51 10.18
N ASP A 179 10.29 -1.32 8.87
CA ASP A 179 11.49 -0.86 8.18
C ASP A 179 11.39 0.63 7.89
N LEU A 180 12.17 1.41 8.65
CA LEU A 180 12.31 2.85 8.48
C LEU A 180 13.33 3.24 7.39
N MET A 181 14.15 2.29 6.96
CA MET A 181 15.18 2.49 5.95
C MET A 181 14.65 2.24 4.53
N SER A 182 13.65 1.36 4.38
CA SER A 182 13.01 1.10 3.08
C SER A 182 12.38 2.35 2.49
N GLY A 183 12.51 2.55 1.19
CA GLY A 183 11.80 3.59 0.47
C GLY A 183 11.93 3.40 -1.02
N ILE A 184 10.98 3.98 -1.76
CA ILE A 184 11.05 4.00 -3.21
C ILE A 184 12.22 4.89 -3.62
N TYR A 185 12.95 4.49 -4.67
CA TYR A 185 14.11 5.25 -5.16
C TYR A 185 15.23 5.38 -4.12
N HIS A 186 15.58 4.28 -3.45
CA HIS A 186 16.60 4.27 -2.39
C HIS A 186 18.02 4.38 -2.96
N TYR A 187 18.90 5.10 -2.27
CA TYR A 187 20.34 5.19 -2.53
C TYR A 187 21.09 5.48 -1.22
N PRO A 188 22.40 5.22 -1.15
CA PRO A 188 23.20 5.60 0.01
C PRO A 188 22.99 7.07 0.40
N GLU A 189 22.80 7.35 1.68
CA GLU A 189 22.55 8.71 2.22
C GLU A 189 21.21 9.36 1.83
N LYS A 190 20.29 8.61 1.18
CA LYS A 190 18.91 9.08 1.02
C LYS A 190 18.28 9.35 2.38
N ASN A 191 18.36 8.40 3.30
CA ASN A 191 17.88 8.56 4.67
C ASN A 191 18.91 9.38 5.47
N VAL A 192 18.60 10.65 5.72
CA VAL A 192 19.44 11.58 6.50
C VAL A 192 19.33 11.27 7.98
N TRP A 193 18.11 11.05 8.45
CA TRP A 193 17.86 10.74 9.85
C TRP A 193 16.62 9.85 9.98
N THR A 194 16.74 8.81 10.80
CA THR A 194 15.62 7.97 11.21
C THR A 194 15.60 7.87 12.72
N TYR A 195 14.41 7.91 13.31
CA TYR A 195 14.23 7.78 14.75
C TYR A 195 13.00 6.93 15.03
N VAL A 196 13.14 6.00 15.96
CA VAL A 196 12.04 5.21 16.51
C VAL A 196 12.12 5.20 18.04
N ARG A 197 10.96 5.30 18.67
CA ARG A 197 10.78 5.22 20.11
C ARG A 197 9.65 4.26 20.42
N VAL A 198 9.98 3.23 21.21
CA VAL A 198 8.99 2.41 21.89
C VAL A 198 8.45 3.23 23.06
N VAL A 199 7.20 3.67 22.98
CA VAL A 199 6.56 4.48 24.02
C VAL A 199 5.99 3.58 25.11
N ASN A 200 5.34 2.49 24.70
CA ASN A 200 4.82 1.44 25.57
C ASN A 200 4.63 0.13 24.77
N ASP A 201 3.91 -0.84 25.34
CA ASP A 201 3.63 -2.16 24.78
C ASP A 201 2.76 -2.17 23.51
N THR A 202 2.15 -1.04 23.16
CA THR A 202 1.22 -0.90 22.01
C THR A 202 1.55 0.26 21.08
N LEU A 203 2.49 1.13 21.45
CA LEU A 203 2.76 2.39 20.74
C LEU A 203 4.24 2.56 20.41
N LEU A 204 4.49 2.72 19.11
CA LEU A 204 5.74 3.23 18.55
C LEU A 204 5.51 4.63 17.99
N THR A 205 6.48 5.51 18.18
CA THR A 205 6.52 6.82 17.50
C THR A 205 7.87 6.98 16.82
N GLY A 206 7.95 7.79 15.78
CA GLY A 206 9.20 7.98 15.06
C GLY A 206 9.08 9.05 14.00
N TYR A 207 10.19 9.29 13.31
CA TYR A 207 10.19 10.10 12.10
C TYR A 207 11.31 9.66 11.18
N ARG A 208 11.21 10.11 9.93
CA ARG A 208 12.24 9.98 8.92
C ARG A 208 12.43 11.32 8.23
N GLN A 209 13.69 11.67 7.99
CA GLN A 209 14.10 12.77 7.11
C GLN A 209 14.90 12.16 5.97
N THR A 210 14.51 12.49 4.74
CA THR A 210 15.17 12.02 3.54
C THR A 210 15.65 13.19 2.68
N ASN A 211 16.71 12.94 1.92
CA ASN A 211 16.93 13.63 0.65
C ASN A 211 16.09 12.92 -0.42
N GLY A 212 15.79 13.58 -1.52
CA GLY A 212 15.06 12.94 -2.61
C GLY A 212 14.77 13.89 -3.74
N TRP A 213 13.66 13.63 -4.42
CA TRP A 213 13.12 14.57 -5.38
C TRP A 213 12.62 15.85 -4.68
N ALA A 214 12.05 15.70 -3.47
CA ALA A 214 11.68 16.80 -2.59
C ALA A 214 12.65 16.97 -1.41
#